data_AF-A0A0R2RQ95-F1
#
_entry.id   AF-A0A0R2RQ95-F1
#
_cell.length_a   1.000
_cell.length_b   1.000
_cell.length_c   1.000
_cell.angle_alpha   90.00
_cell.angle_beta   90.00
_cell.angle_gamma   90.00
#
_symmetry.space_group_name_H-M   'P 1'
#
loop_
_entity.id
_entity.type
_entity.pdbx_description
1 polymer ?
#
loop_
_entity_poly.entity_id
_entity_poly.type
_entity_poly.pdbx_seq_one_letter_code
_entity_poly.pdbx_strand_id
1 'polypeptide(L)'
;MIELGSSGPTYICGDSLGVVPRNPDSLVREFTQRLGLHEDAALHETIATSAVLNRAGKKFVKAVAEKATGTAREKLQAICADEKKLDEYVFDRDVVDVLHDAPGVHLEPSEIPNLLNKIAPRLYSIASSPDHRPGEVHLTVALVQYNSHGRTKKGLASGYLADLSGATSIPVYVQPTRHFHLPAPDRDIIMVGPGTGIAPFRAFLQHRARHGHTGRNWLFFGDQHAKTDFLYGNEFSDAQKTGHLHKLSTAFSRDQADKIYVQHRMEEEGAELWQWLQNGAYFYVCGDAKRMAKDVHAALIKIAGRHGGKTPEQAEEWVSVTFSKTEKRYLKDVY
;
A
#
# COMPACT_ATOMS: atom_id res chain seq x y z
N MET A 1 -3.66 -12.67 -8.44
CA MET A 1 -4.93 -13.33 -8.05
C MET A 1 -4.57 -14.46 -7.12
N ILE A 2 -5.37 -14.69 -6.08
CA ILE A 2 -5.17 -15.74 -5.07
C ILE A 2 -6.49 -16.52 -5.00
N GLU A 3 -6.41 -17.84 -5.13
CA GLU A 3 -7.53 -18.74 -4.89
C GLU A 3 -7.71 -18.94 -3.39
N LEU A 4 -8.93 -18.74 -2.89
CA LEU A 4 -9.26 -18.85 -1.47
C LEU A 4 -9.59 -20.28 -1.05
N GLY A 5 -9.99 -21.14 -2.00
CA GLY A 5 -10.47 -22.49 -1.72
C GLY A 5 -11.80 -22.50 -0.94
N SER A 6 -12.36 -23.69 -0.72
CA SER A 6 -13.66 -23.85 -0.04
C SER A 6 -13.64 -23.48 1.45
N SER A 7 -12.46 -23.49 2.07
CA SER A 7 -12.25 -23.10 3.48
C SER A 7 -11.67 -21.69 3.63
N GLY A 8 -11.56 -20.93 2.54
CA GLY A 8 -10.97 -19.61 2.55
C GLY A 8 -11.85 -18.55 3.21
N PRO A 9 -11.27 -17.41 3.59
CA PRO A 9 -12.04 -16.30 4.17
C PRO A 9 -12.97 -15.68 3.12
N THR A 10 -14.16 -15.27 3.55
CA THR A 10 -15.06 -14.42 2.76
C THR A 10 -14.70 -12.94 2.96
N TYR A 11 -15.01 -12.10 1.98
CA TYR A 11 -14.77 -10.65 2.05
C TYR A 11 -15.87 -9.87 1.34
N ILE A 12 -15.95 -8.58 1.62
CA ILE A 12 -16.79 -7.63 0.88
C ILE A 12 -15.93 -6.56 0.20
N CYS A 13 -16.54 -5.84 -0.74
CA CYS A 13 -15.89 -4.72 -1.40
C CYS A 13 -15.47 -3.66 -0.36
N GLY A 14 -14.19 -3.29 -0.38
CA GLY A 14 -13.60 -2.32 0.54
C GLY A 14 -12.75 -2.93 1.66
N ASP A 15 -12.84 -4.25 1.86
CA ASP A 15 -11.95 -4.96 2.77
C ASP A 15 -10.51 -4.97 2.28
N SER A 16 -9.58 -5.25 3.20
CA SER A 16 -8.18 -5.52 2.88
C SER A 16 -7.84 -6.98 3.11
N LEU A 17 -6.90 -7.51 2.31
CA LEU A 17 -6.28 -8.81 2.57
C LEU A 17 -4.95 -8.60 3.29
N GLY A 18 -4.82 -9.19 4.48
CA GLY A 18 -3.55 -9.32 5.18
C GLY A 18 -2.77 -10.51 4.65
N VAL A 19 -1.59 -10.24 4.09
CA VAL A 19 -0.65 -11.26 3.61
C VAL A 19 0.46 -11.41 4.64
N VAL A 20 0.72 -12.63 5.11
CA VAL A 20 1.87 -12.91 5.98
C VAL A 20 3.04 -13.34 5.09
N PRO A 21 4.08 -12.50 4.91
CA PRO A 21 5.15 -12.82 3.98
C PRO A 21 6.21 -13.73 4.59
N ARG A 22 6.99 -14.37 3.72
CA ARG A 22 8.21 -15.11 4.07
C ARG A 22 9.43 -14.41 3.47
N ASN A 23 10.57 -14.45 4.16
CA ASN A 23 11.83 -14.02 3.54
C ASN A 23 12.20 -14.94 2.37
N PRO A 24 12.85 -14.40 1.32
CA PRO A 24 13.44 -15.23 0.28
C PRO A 24 14.50 -16.18 0.85
N ASP A 25 14.45 -17.45 0.43
CA ASP A 25 15.38 -18.49 0.90
C ASP A 25 16.85 -18.08 0.70
N SER A 26 17.15 -17.42 -0.41
CA SER A 26 18.49 -16.88 -0.73
C SER A 26 18.97 -15.86 0.30
N LEU A 27 18.10 -14.97 0.79
CA LEU A 27 18.46 -13.96 1.79
C LEU A 27 18.68 -14.61 3.17
N VAL A 28 17.87 -15.61 3.53
CA VAL A 28 18.04 -16.36 4.78
C VAL A 28 19.34 -17.16 4.77
N ARG A 29 19.67 -17.82 3.64
CA ARG A 29 20.96 -18.52 3.47
C ARG A 29 22.14 -17.56 3.55
N GLU A 30 22.08 -16.41 2.87
CA GLU A 30 23.17 -15.43 2.94
C GLU A 30 23.39 -14.95 4.38
N PHE A 31 22.31 -14.63 5.09
CA PHE A 31 22.38 -14.20 6.49
C PHE A 31 22.97 -15.28 7.42
N THR A 32 22.45 -16.51 7.35
CA THR A 32 22.90 -17.63 8.20
C THR A 32 24.33 -18.07 7.85
N GLN A 33 24.71 -18.08 6.58
CA GLN A 33 26.07 -18.41 6.14
C GLN A 33 27.10 -17.42 6.69
N ARG A 34 26.79 -16.12 6.73
CA ARG A 34 27.69 -15.09 7.29
C ARG A 34 27.94 -15.24 8.78
N LEU A 35 27.02 -15.89 9.50
CA LEU A 35 27.16 -16.21 10.93
C LEU A 35 27.74 -17.60 11.17
N GLY A 36 28.01 -18.39 10.12
CA GLY A 36 28.44 -19.78 10.26
C GLY A 36 27.32 -20.74 10.67
N LEU A 37 26.04 -20.36 10.52
CA LEU A 37 24.86 -21.08 11.00
C LEU A 37 23.98 -21.66 9.89
N HIS A 38 24.54 -21.85 8.69
CA HIS A 38 23.80 -22.29 7.50
C HIS A 38 23.27 -23.74 7.59
N GLU A 39 23.80 -24.55 8.49
CA GLU A 39 23.34 -25.93 8.73
C GLU A 39 22.19 -26.01 9.75
N ASP A 40 21.88 -24.93 10.47
CA ASP A 40 20.77 -24.89 11.44
C ASP A 40 19.43 -24.68 10.73
N ALA A 41 18.78 -25.79 10.37
CA ALA A 41 17.48 -25.78 9.70
C ALA A 41 16.36 -25.14 10.56
N ALA A 42 16.41 -25.26 11.88
CA ALA A 42 15.38 -24.73 12.78
C ALA A 42 15.49 -23.20 12.87
N LEU A 43 16.71 -22.68 12.98
CA LEU A 43 16.97 -21.24 12.92
C LEU A 43 16.61 -20.68 11.54
N HIS A 44 16.96 -21.38 10.46
CA HIS A 44 16.59 -20.99 9.10
C HIS A 44 15.07 -20.79 8.99
N GLU A 45 14.28 -21.79 9.38
CA GLU A 45 12.81 -21.73 9.26
C GLU A 45 12.22 -20.62 10.14
N THR A 46 12.75 -20.46 11.35
CA THR A 46 12.34 -19.38 12.28
C THR A 46 12.58 -18.01 11.66
N ILE A 47 13.77 -17.79 11.10
CA ILE A 47 14.12 -16.53 10.45
C ILE A 47 13.24 -16.30 9.22
N ALA A 48 13.06 -17.33 8.40
CA ALA A 48 12.31 -17.22 7.16
C ALA A 48 10.87 -16.76 7.38
N THR A 49 10.23 -17.23 8.45
CA THR A 49 8.79 -17.00 8.73
C THR A 49 8.50 -15.91 9.75
N SER A 50 9.46 -15.58 10.62
CA SER A 50 9.16 -14.78 11.81
C SER A 50 10.03 -13.54 12.00
N ALA A 51 11.14 -13.39 11.28
CA ALA A 51 12.09 -12.28 11.46
C ALA A 51 12.26 -11.40 10.21
N VAL A 52 12.30 -10.08 10.38
CA VAL A 52 12.54 -9.14 9.27
C VAL A 52 14.03 -9.13 8.93
N LEU A 53 14.40 -9.59 7.74
CA LEU A 53 15.78 -9.51 7.24
C LEU A 53 16.03 -8.33 6.31
N ASN A 54 15.03 -7.94 5.50
CA ASN A 54 15.19 -6.94 4.44
C ASN A 54 15.33 -5.48 4.96
N ARG A 55 15.44 -5.30 6.27
CA ARG A 55 15.78 -4.04 6.94
C ARG A 55 16.40 -4.32 8.31
N ALA A 56 17.51 -3.66 8.63
CA ALA A 56 18.14 -3.79 9.93
C ALA A 56 17.35 -3.07 11.03
N GLY A 57 17.33 -3.65 12.23
CA GLY A 57 16.81 -3.01 13.43
C GLY A 57 17.93 -2.42 14.28
N LYS A 58 17.64 -1.32 15.01
CA LYS A 58 18.61 -0.69 15.94
C LYS A 58 19.19 -1.68 16.95
N LYS A 59 18.36 -2.59 17.47
CA LYS A 59 18.77 -3.64 18.42
C LYS A 59 19.81 -4.58 17.81
N PHE A 60 19.58 -5.01 16.57
CA PHE A 60 20.53 -5.86 15.83
C PHE A 60 21.86 -5.15 15.61
N VAL A 61 21.84 -3.89 15.14
CA VAL A 61 23.08 -3.11 14.93
C VAL A 61 23.89 -2.94 16.23
N LYS A 62 23.22 -2.64 17.35
CA LYS A 62 23.88 -2.51 18.66
C LYS A 62 24.54 -3.83 19.10
N ALA A 63 23.84 -4.95 18.97
CA ALA A 63 24.39 -6.26 19.30
C ALA A 63 25.59 -6.66 18.42
N VAL A 64 25.53 -6.35 17.11
CA VAL A 64 26.68 -6.55 16.21
C VAL A 64 27.84 -5.63 16.59
N ALA A 65 27.57 -4.36 16.93
CA ALA A 65 28.60 -3.41 17.37
C ALA A 65 29.34 -3.86 18.63
N GLU A 66 28.64 -4.49 19.59
CA GLU A 66 29.23 -5.02 20.82
C GLU A 66 30.19 -6.19 20.57
N LYS A 67 29.88 -7.02 19.57
CA LYS A 67 30.61 -8.26 19.26
C LYS A 67 31.61 -8.13 18.11
N ALA A 68 31.57 -7.02 17.37
CA ALA A 68 32.55 -6.69 16.35
C ALA A 68 33.95 -6.46 16.95
N THR A 69 34.97 -6.55 16.11
CA THR A 69 36.38 -6.34 16.48
C THR A 69 37.06 -5.28 15.61
N GLY A 70 38.16 -4.70 16.11
CA GLY A 70 38.97 -3.73 15.39
C GLY A 70 38.20 -2.50 14.91
N THR A 71 38.54 -2.00 13.73
CA THR A 71 37.94 -0.77 13.17
C THR A 71 36.44 -0.89 12.91
N ALA A 72 35.91 -2.10 12.69
CA ALA A 72 34.47 -2.31 12.50
C ALA A 72 33.70 -2.00 13.78
N ARG A 73 34.23 -2.45 14.93
CA ARG A 73 33.67 -2.14 16.26
C ARG A 73 33.61 -0.64 16.50
N GLU A 74 34.73 0.05 16.31
CA GLU A 74 34.84 1.50 16.56
C GLU A 74 33.83 2.29 15.72
N LYS A 75 33.71 1.95 14.43
CA LYS A 75 32.75 2.59 13.51
C LYS A 75 31.30 2.34 13.94
N LEU A 76 30.94 1.09 14.20
CA LEU A 76 29.56 0.75 14.58
C LEU A 76 29.19 1.32 15.96
N GLN A 77 30.10 1.32 16.93
CA GLN A 77 29.87 1.95 18.22
C GLN A 77 29.67 3.46 18.10
N ALA A 78 30.45 4.15 17.26
CA ALA A 78 30.26 5.56 16.99
C ALA A 78 28.91 5.87 16.32
N ILE A 79 28.42 4.98 15.44
CA ILE A 79 27.07 5.07 14.87
C ILE A 79 26.02 4.85 15.96
N CYS A 80 26.17 3.81 16.79
CA CYS A 80 25.21 3.48 17.84
C CYS A 80 25.13 4.52 18.98
N ALA A 81 26.18 5.32 19.17
CA ALA A 81 26.23 6.40 20.16
C ALA A 81 25.46 7.66 19.75
N ASP A 82 25.09 7.79 18.46
CA ASP A 82 24.36 8.93 17.91
C ASP A 82 23.05 8.44 17.28
N GLU A 83 21.92 8.75 17.93
CA GLU A 83 20.60 8.27 17.52
C GLU A 83 20.25 8.65 16.07
N LYS A 84 20.66 9.85 15.63
CA LYS A 84 20.40 10.32 14.27
C LYS A 84 21.21 9.51 13.25
N LYS A 85 22.49 9.29 13.52
CA LYS A 85 23.33 8.44 12.65
C LYS A 85 22.83 7.01 12.61
N LEU A 86 22.38 6.48 13.73
CA LEU A 86 21.80 5.14 13.79
C LEU A 86 20.51 5.04 12.96
N ASP A 87 19.64 6.06 13.02
CA ASP A 87 18.45 6.15 12.17
C ASP A 87 18.78 6.19 10.68
N GLU A 88 19.75 7.02 10.30
CA GLU A 88 20.25 7.09 8.92
C GLU A 88 20.85 5.75 8.47
N TYR A 89 21.61 5.10 9.34
CA TYR A 89 22.27 3.82 9.06
C TYR A 89 21.27 2.67 8.83
N VAL A 90 20.21 2.56 9.65
CA VAL A 90 19.17 1.51 9.50
C VAL A 90 18.11 1.85 8.44
N PHE A 91 18.17 3.04 7.85
CA PHE A 91 17.22 3.44 6.81
C PHE A 91 17.48 2.74 5.48
N ASP A 92 18.75 2.56 5.10
CA ASP A 92 19.14 2.01 3.80
C ASP A 92 19.81 0.63 3.86
N ARG A 93 20.08 0.10 5.07
CA ARG A 93 20.71 -1.21 5.30
C ARG A 93 19.73 -2.29 5.76
N ASP A 94 19.98 -3.49 5.27
CA ASP A 94 19.40 -4.73 5.78
C ASP A 94 20.39 -5.46 6.70
N VAL A 95 19.98 -6.58 7.29
CA VAL A 95 20.84 -7.27 8.28
C VAL A 95 22.13 -7.83 7.68
N VAL A 96 22.14 -8.16 6.39
CA VAL A 96 23.30 -8.69 5.68
C VAL A 96 24.33 -7.58 5.47
N ASP A 97 23.90 -6.36 5.14
CA ASP A 97 24.83 -5.23 5.02
C ASP A 97 25.52 -4.92 6.36
N VAL A 98 24.77 -5.03 7.47
CA VAL A 98 25.34 -4.83 8.81
C VAL A 98 26.41 -5.87 9.13
N LEU A 99 26.20 -7.13 8.74
CA LEU A 99 27.20 -8.19 8.87
C LEU A 99 28.37 -8.02 7.89
N HIS A 100 28.16 -7.36 6.75
CA HIS A 100 29.25 -6.97 5.86
C HIS A 100 30.13 -5.88 6.49
N ASP A 101 29.53 -4.92 7.19
CA ASP A 101 30.25 -3.85 7.88
C ASP A 101 31.01 -4.34 9.14
N ALA A 102 30.69 -5.55 9.64
CA ALA A 102 31.35 -6.22 10.76
C ALA A 102 31.70 -7.69 10.44
N PRO A 103 32.72 -7.94 9.60
CA PRO A 103 33.12 -9.29 9.23
C PRO A 103 33.61 -10.09 10.45
N GLY A 104 33.24 -11.37 10.52
CA GLY A 104 33.67 -12.29 11.58
C GLY A 104 32.90 -12.18 12.90
N VAL A 105 31.82 -11.40 12.95
CA VAL A 105 30.96 -11.37 14.14
C VAL A 105 30.33 -12.73 14.39
N HIS A 106 30.33 -13.16 15.66
CA HIS A 106 29.63 -14.37 16.10
C HIS A 106 28.38 -13.99 16.89
N LEU A 107 27.25 -14.62 16.58
CA LEU A 107 26.00 -14.52 17.32
C LEU A 107 25.56 -15.92 17.73
N GLU A 108 25.12 -16.07 18.97
CA GLU A 108 24.55 -17.33 19.47
C GLU A 108 23.21 -17.59 18.77
N PRO A 109 22.96 -18.79 18.22
CA PRO A 109 21.71 -19.11 17.52
C PRO A 109 20.44 -18.73 18.30
N SER A 110 20.45 -18.95 19.62
CA SER A 110 19.34 -18.70 20.53
C SER A 110 19.03 -17.20 20.74
N GLU A 111 19.99 -16.30 20.48
CA GLU A 111 19.81 -14.86 20.68
C GLU A 111 19.29 -14.16 19.42
N ILE A 112 19.59 -14.70 18.23
CA ILE A 112 19.33 -14.06 16.94
C ILE A 112 17.85 -13.68 16.76
N PRO A 113 16.85 -14.57 17.00
CA PRO A 113 15.44 -14.20 16.85
C PRO A 113 15.03 -13.02 17.72
N ASN A 114 15.68 -12.83 18.88
CA ASN A 114 15.40 -11.72 19.79
C ASN A 114 16.04 -10.41 19.35
N LEU A 115 17.07 -10.43 18.51
CA LEU A 115 17.73 -9.23 17.98
C LEU A 115 16.99 -8.62 16.80
N LEU A 116 16.21 -9.44 16.09
CA LEU A 116 15.50 -9.08 14.87
C LEU A 116 14.07 -8.59 15.16
N ASN A 117 13.56 -7.73 14.28
CA ASN A 117 12.15 -7.33 14.34
C ASN A 117 11.27 -8.49 13.87
N LYS A 118 10.08 -8.63 14.46
CA LYS A 118 9.12 -9.64 14.03
C LYS A 118 8.48 -9.27 12.70
N ILE A 119 8.23 -10.26 11.84
CA ILE A 119 7.42 -10.08 10.63
C ILE A 119 6.00 -9.69 11.05
N ALA A 120 5.52 -8.59 10.48
CA ALA A 120 4.12 -8.18 10.56
C ALA A 120 3.44 -8.45 9.20
N PRO A 121 2.17 -8.89 9.20
CA PRO A 121 1.42 -9.00 7.96
C PRO A 121 1.30 -7.66 7.24
N ARG A 122 1.18 -7.71 5.90
CA ARG A 122 0.96 -6.52 5.08
C ARG A 122 -0.45 -6.51 4.52
N LEU A 123 -1.15 -5.39 4.74
CA LEU A 123 -2.49 -5.17 4.20
C LEU A 123 -2.41 -4.68 2.75
N TYR A 124 -3.29 -5.21 1.92
CA TYR A 124 -3.55 -4.78 0.56
C TYR A 124 -5.06 -4.62 0.38
N SER A 125 -5.52 -3.45 -0.06
CA SER A 125 -6.93 -3.25 -0.39
C SER A 125 -7.34 -4.24 -1.48
N ILE A 126 -8.47 -4.92 -1.30
CA ILE A 126 -8.92 -5.95 -2.24
C ILE A 126 -9.41 -5.29 -3.53
N ALA A 127 -8.98 -5.84 -4.67
CA ALA A 127 -9.19 -5.30 -6.01
C ALA A 127 -10.24 -6.06 -6.84
N SER A 128 -11.02 -6.94 -6.21
CA SER A 128 -12.11 -7.70 -6.84
C SER A 128 -13.39 -7.60 -6.02
N SER A 129 -14.52 -7.73 -6.70
CA SER A 129 -15.77 -8.09 -6.03
C SER A 129 -15.80 -9.61 -5.78
N PRO A 130 -16.31 -10.09 -4.63
CA PRO A 130 -16.46 -11.53 -4.39
C PRO A 130 -17.36 -12.20 -5.43
N ASP A 131 -18.29 -11.46 -6.04
CA ASP A 131 -19.24 -11.95 -7.03
C ASP A 131 -18.74 -11.84 -8.48
N HIS A 132 -17.58 -11.20 -8.69
CA HIS A 132 -16.95 -11.13 -10.00
C HIS A 132 -16.31 -12.48 -10.37
N ARG A 133 -15.59 -13.07 -9.41
CA ARG A 133 -15.01 -14.42 -9.49
C ARG A 133 -15.09 -15.10 -8.13
N PRO A 134 -16.17 -15.86 -7.87
CA PRO A 134 -16.34 -16.57 -6.61
C PRO A 134 -15.15 -17.49 -6.31
N GLY A 135 -14.65 -17.43 -5.07
CA GLY A 135 -13.48 -18.20 -4.64
C GLY A 135 -12.13 -17.56 -4.95
N GLU A 136 -12.09 -16.38 -5.58
CA GLU A 136 -10.86 -15.64 -5.86
C GLU A 136 -10.80 -14.30 -5.09
N VAL A 137 -9.58 -13.89 -4.74
CA VAL A 137 -9.29 -12.52 -4.30
C VAL A 137 -8.19 -11.92 -5.17
N HIS A 138 -8.40 -10.68 -5.62
CA HIS A 138 -7.45 -9.96 -6.47
C HIS A 138 -6.82 -8.84 -5.66
N LEU A 139 -5.52 -8.59 -5.88
CA LEU A 139 -4.78 -7.49 -5.28
C LEU A 139 -4.10 -6.67 -6.37
N THR A 140 -3.91 -5.39 -6.12
CA THR A 140 -3.05 -4.51 -6.94
C THR A 140 -1.78 -4.20 -6.14
N VAL A 141 -0.65 -4.82 -6.49
CA VAL A 141 0.57 -4.77 -5.69
C VAL A 141 1.66 -4.03 -6.46
N ALA A 142 2.11 -2.88 -5.94
CA ALA A 142 3.34 -2.25 -6.39
C ALA A 142 4.54 -2.98 -5.80
N LEU A 143 5.41 -3.52 -6.68
CA LEU A 143 6.67 -4.10 -6.25
C LEU A 143 7.58 -2.98 -5.72
N VAL A 144 7.96 -3.08 -4.45
CA VAL A 144 8.98 -2.21 -3.88
C VAL A 144 10.32 -2.86 -4.21
N GLN A 145 11.09 -2.22 -5.09
CA GLN A 145 12.42 -2.67 -5.47
C GLN A 145 13.37 -1.47 -5.54
N TYR A 146 14.57 -1.63 -4.98
CA TYR A 146 15.57 -0.58 -4.90
C TYR A 146 16.98 -1.17 -4.87
N ASN A 147 17.97 -0.37 -5.26
CA ASN A 147 19.38 -0.75 -5.13
C ASN A 147 19.97 -0.03 -3.92
N SER A 148 20.62 -0.78 -3.03
CA SER A 148 21.31 -0.24 -1.87
C SER A 148 22.49 -1.13 -1.51
N HIS A 149 23.63 -0.51 -1.17
CA HIS A 149 24.88 -1.20 -0.80
C HIS A 149 25.28 -2.29 -1.80
N GLY A 150 25.21 -1.97 -3.10
CA GLY A 150 25.62 -2.86 -4.18
C GLY A 150 24.68 -4.05 -4.46
N ARG A 151 23.52 -4.13 -3.78
CA ARG A 151 22.54 -5.21 -3.97
C ARG A 151 21.18 -4.67 -4.38
N THR A 152 20.49 -5.39 -5.25
CA THR A 152 19.07 -5.18 -5.53
C THR A 152 18.25 -5.82 -4.42
N LYS A 153 17.40 -5.02 -3.78
CA LYS A 153 16.57 -5.42 -2.65
C LYS A 153 15.10 -5.20 -2.97
N LYS A 154 14.25 -6.02 -2.36
CA LYS A 154 12.80 -5.92 -2.48
C LYS A 154 12.16 -5.64 -1.12
N GLY A 155 10.98 -5.04 -1.12
CA GLY A 155 10.11 -5.04 0.04
C GLY A 155 9.71 -6.47 0.39
N LEU A 156 9.60 -6.78 1.69
CA LEU A 156 9.35 -8.14 2.16
C LEU A 156 8.08 -8.74 1.56
N ALA A 157 6.92 -8.08 1.73
CA ALA A 157 5.65 -8.62 1.26
C ALA A 157 5.44 -8.48 -0.25
N SER A 158 5.79 -7.34 -0.86
CA SER A 158 5.62 -7.17 -2.30
C SER A 158 6.63 -7.97 -3.12
N GLY A 159 7.86 -8.13 -2.63
CA GLY A 159 8.85 -9.04 -3.20
C GLY A 159 8.43 -10.50 -3.04
N TYR A 160 7.96 -10.89 -1.85
CA TYR A 160 7.41 -12.23 -1.63
C TYR A 160 6.32 -12.57 -2.65
N LEU A 161 5.29 -11.73 -2.78
CA LEU A 161 4.20 -11.93 -3.75
C LEU A 161 4.68 -11.94 -5.22
N ALA A 162 5.65 -11.09 -5.57
CA ALA A 162 6.18 -11.04 -6.94
C ALA A 162 7.02 -12.26 -7.31
N ASP A 163 7.65 -12.90 -6.31
CA ASP A 163 8.56 -14.03 -6.50
C ASP A 163 7.85 -15.39 -6.36
N LEU A 164 6.58 -15.41 -5.97
CA LEU A 164 5.76 -16.63 -5.98
C LEU A 164 5.67 -17.17 -7.41
N SER A 165 5.95 -18.46 -7.57
CA SER A 165 5.78 -19.18 -8.83
C SER A 165 4.82 -20.35 -8.63
N GLY A 166 3.97 -20.60 -9.63
CA GLY A 166 2.99 -21.69 -9.61
C GLY A 166 1.93 -21.60 -8.50
N ALA A 167 1.28 -22.73 -8.23
CA ALA A 167 0.29 -22.88 -7.17
C ALA A 167 0.98 -23.00 -5.80
N THR A 168 1.30 -21.86 -5.17
CA THR A 168 1.88 -21.80 -3.83
C THR A 168 0.82 -21.38 -2.82
N SER A 169 0.67 -22.15 -1.74
CA SER A 169 -0.21 -21.79 -0.62
C SER A 169 0.44 -20.67 0.20
N ILE A 170 -0.30 -19.61 0.47
CA ILE A 170 0.18 -18.49 1.28
C ILE A 170 -0.78 -18.18 2.44
N PRO A 171 -0.25 -17.89 3.64
CA PRO A 171 -1.07 -17.48 4.77
C PRO A 171 -1.66 -16.08 4.54
N VAL A 172 -3.00 -16.01 4.51
CA VAL A 172 -3.75 -14.77 4.37
C VAL A 172 -4.91 -14.70 5.36
N TYR A 173 -5.35 -13.49 5.67
CA TYR A 173 -6.59 -13.22 6.40
C TYR A 173 -7.29 -12.01 5.82
N VAL A 174 -8.60 -11.93 5.97
CA VAL A 174 -9.36 -10.73 5.62
C VAL A 174 -9.35 -9.79 6.82
N GLN A 175 -8.99 -8.53 6.58
CA GLN A 175 -9.14 -7.43 7.50
C GLN A 175 -10.39 -6.64 7.09
N PRO A 176 -11.52 -6.81 7.80
CA PRO A 176 -12.74 -6.11 7.47
C PRO A 176 -12.53 -4.60 7.56
N THR A 177 -13.07 -3.86 6.59
CA THR A 177 -13.11 -2.41 6.68
C THR A 177 -14.21 -1.98 7.66
N ARG A 178 -13.99 -0.87 8.36
CA ARG A 178 -14.99 -0.34 9.31
C ARG A 178 -16.02 0.54 8.62
N HIS A 179 -15.59 1.28 7.61
CA HIS A 179 -16.39 2.34 7.01
C HIS A 179 -16.30 2.37 5.48
N PHE A 180 -15.26 1.80 4.85
CA PHE A 180 -14.98 1.97 3.42
C PHE A 180 -15.80 1.03 2.53
N HIS A 181 -17.12 1.04 2.65
CA HIS A 181 -18.04 0.17 1.90
C HIS A 181 -18.82 0.95 0.84
N LEU A 182 -19.39 0.23 -0.13
CA LEU A 182 -20.36 0.82 -1.07
C LEU A 182 -21.62 1.34 -0.34
N PRO A 183 -22.24 2.43 -0.82
CA PRO A 183 -23.50 2.92 -0.28
C PRO A 183 -24.69 2.16 -0.87
N ALA A 184 -25.91 2.63 -0.61
CA ALA A 184 -27.12 2.10 -1.24
C ALA A 184 -27.02 2.11 -2.79
N PRO A 185 -27.65 1.15 -3.50
CA PRO A 185 -27.46 0.94 -4.94
C PRO A 185 -27.72 2.15 -5.84
N ASP A 186 -28.63 3.03 -5.43
CA ASP A 186 -29.06 4.24 -6.13
C ASP A 186 -28.13 5.44 -5.92
N ARG A 187 -27.17 5.36 -4.99
CA ARG A 187 -26.31 6.49 -4.64
C ARG A 187 -25.13 6.63 -5.57
N ASP A 188 -24.91 7.85 -6.02
CA ASP A 188 -23.73 8.22 -6.79
C ASP A 188 -22.46 8.05 -5.95
N ILE A 189 -21.36 7.63 -6.59
CA ILE A 189 -20.04 7.60 -5.95
C ILE A 189 -19.00 8.30 -6.82
N ILE A 190 -18.10 9.00 -6.13
CA ILE A 190 -16.89 9.58 -6.67
C ILE A 190 -15.71 8.86 -6.01
N MET A 191 -14.79 8.37 -6.81
CA MET A 191 -13.68 7.52 -6.39
C MET A 191 -12.37 8.18 -6.81
N VAL A 192 -11.46 8.42 -5.87
CA VAL A 192 -10.15 9.03 -6.13
C VAL A 192 -9.06 8.06 -5.69
N GLY A 193 -8.39 7.45 -6.67
CA GLY A 193 -7.44 6.37 -6.42
C GLY A 193 -6.27 6.35 -7.39
N PRO A 194 -5.27 7.24 -7.24
CA PRO A 194 -4.06 7.19 -8.05
C PRO A 194 -3.18 5.98 -7.71
N GLY A 195 -2.47 5.47 -8.72
CA GLY A 195 -1.62 4.28 -8.62
C GLY A 195 -2.36 3.07 -8.04
N THR A 196 -1.74 2.38 -7.09
CA THR A 196 -2.36 1.22 -6.41
C THR A 196 -3.59 1.56 -5.57
N GLY A 197 -3.87 2.85 -5.31
CA GLY A 197 -5.11 3.30 -4.69
C GLY A 197 -6.36 2.99 -5.52
N ILE A 198 -6.20 2.55 -6.77
CA ILE A 198 -7.28 2.13 -7.64
C ILE A 198 -7.92 0.78 -7.25
N ALA A 199 -7.22 -0.04 -6.46
CA ALA A 199 -7.62 -1.39 -6.10
C ALA A 199 -9.11 -1.50 -5.67
N PRO A 200 -9.55 -0.83 -4.58
CA PRO A 200 -10.93 -0.98 -4.12
C PRO A 200 -11.96 -0.46 -5.14
N PHE A 201 -11.60 0.47 -6.02
CA PHE A 201 -12.51 1.03 -7.01
C PHE A 201 -12.75 0.09 -8.18
N ARG A 202 -11.76 -0.75 -8.53
CA ARG A 202 -11.99 -1.90 -9.40
C ARG A 202 -13.02 -2.85 -8.80
N ALA A 203 -12.89 -3.19 -7.51
CA ALA A 203 -13.85 -4.03 -6.81
C ALA A 203 -15.25 -3.42 -6.79
N PHE A 204 -15.35 -2.11 -6.52
CA PHE A 204 -16.63 -1.38 -6.46
C PHE A 204 -17.35 -1.41 -7.80
N LEU A 205 -16.65 -1.09 -8.90
CA LEU A 205 -17.23 -1.10 -10.24
C LEU A 205 -17.69 -2.51 -10.64
N GLN A 206 -16.91 -3.55 -10.35
CA GLN A 206 -17.31 -4.93 -10.60
C GLN A 206 -18.58 -5.31 -9.84
N HIS A 207 -18.66 -4.95 -8.56
CA HIS A 207 -19.82 -5.27 -7.73
C HIS A 207 -21.07 -4.53 -8.21
N ARG A 208 -20.97 -3.21 -8.47
CA ARG A 208 -22.08 -2.40 -8.96
C ARG A 208 -22.60 -2.87 -10.30
N ALA A 209 -21.70 -3.22 -11.24
CA ALA A 209 -22.07 -3.77 -12.53
C ALA A 209 -22.80 -5.11 -12.38
N ARG A 210 -22.28 -6.01 -11.54
CA ARG A 210 -22.86 -7.35 -11.31
C ARG A 210 -24.26 -7.30 -10.70
N HIS A 211 -24.52 -6.32 -9.83
CA HIS A 211 -25.80 -6.17 -9.11
C HIS A 211 -26.75 -5.15 -9.74
N GLY A 212 -26.41 -4.57 -10.89
CA GLY A 212 -27.26 -3.59 -11.57
C GLY A 212 -27.52 -2.32 -10.75
N HIS A 213 -26.54 -1.88 -9.94
CA HIS A 213 -26.67 -0.64 -9.17
C HIS A 213 -26.81 0.55 -10.12
N THR A 214 -27.78 1.43 -9.84
CA THR A 214 -28.19 2.51 -10.74
C THR A 214 -27.51 3.85 -10.47
N GLY A 215 -26.97 4.05 -9.26
CA GLY A 215 -26.22 5.26 -8.96
C GLY A 215 -24.96 5.40 -9.82
N ARG A 216 -24.62 6.64 -10.16
CA ARG A 216 -23.55 6.98 -11.10
C ARG A 216 -22.18 6.76 -10.47
N ASN A 217 -21.19 6.47 -11.32
CA ASN A 217 -19.81 6.22 -10.89
C ASN A 217 -18.86 7.18 -11.58
N TRP A 218 -18.07 7.91 -10.82
CA TRP A 218 -16.99 8.77 -11.32
C TRP A 218 -15.66 8.34 -10.72
N LEU A 219 -14.68 7.99 -11.57
CA LEU A 219 -13.33 7.66 -11.15
C LEU A 219 -12.33 8.76 -11.53
N PHE A 220 -11.59 9.25 -10.55
CA PHE A 220 -10.35 10.00 -10.73
C PHE A 220 -9.16 9.06 -10.56
N PHE A 221 -8.42 8.85 -11.63
CA PHE A 221 -7.22 8.03 -11.65
C PHE A 221 -5.99 8.88 -12.00
N GLY A 222 -4.83 8.53 -11.46
CA GLY A 222 -3.59 9.13 -11.90
C GLY A 222 -2.38 8.27 -11.65
N ASP A 223 -1.38 8.41 -12.52
CA ASP A 223 -0.09 7.75 -12.40
C ASP A 223 0.99 8.56 -13.15
N GLN A 224 2.11 7.95 -13.49
CA GLN A 224 3.22 8.59 -14.19
C GLN A 224 2.93 8.73 -15.68
N HIS A 225 2.71 7.62 -16.38
CA HIS A 225 2.52 7.60 -17.83
C HIS A 225 1.28 6.81 -18.26
N ALA A 226 0.50 7.36 -19.19
CA ALA A 226 -0.69 6.70 -19.72
C ALA A 226 -0.40 5.35 -20.37
N LYS A 227 0.73 5.28 -21.09
CA LYS A 227 1.07 4.11 -21.91
C LYS A 227 1.49 2.88 -21.09
N THR A 228 2.09 3.09 -19.92
CA THR A 228 2.69 2.00 -19.12
C THR A 228 1.99 1.80 -17.79
N ASP A 229 1.41 2.86 -17.22
CA ASP A 229 0.97 2.86 -15.83
C ASP A 229 -0.55 3.03 -15.70
N PHE A 230 -1.30 2.99 -16.81
CA PHE A 230 -2.76 3.01 -16.76
C PHE A 230 -3.33 1.64 -16.36
N LEU A 231 -3.23 1.36 -15.06
CA LEU A 231 -3.73 0.14 -14.42
C LEU A 231 -5.20 -0.08 -14.79
N TYR A 232 -5.52 -1.26 -15.33
CA TYR A 232 -6.87 -1.67 -15.72
C TYR A 232 -7.57 -0.75 -16.75
N GLY A 233 -6.82 0.04 -17.53
CA GLY A 233 -7.39 1.00 -18.48
C GLY A 233 -8.43 0.40 -19.45
N ASN A 234 -8.22 -0.84 -19.90
CA ASN A 234 -9.19 -1.56 -20.74
C ASN A 234 -10.49 -1.87 -19.98
N GLU A 235 -10.41 -2.34 -18.73
CA GLU A 235 -11.60 -2.64 -17.92
C GLU A 235 -12.44 -1.38 -17.67
N PHE A 236 -11.81 -0.23 -17.40
CA PHE A 236 -12.54 1.02 -17.22
C PHE A 236 -13.12 1.56 -18.52
N SER A 237 -12.39 1.43 -19.63
CA SER A 237 -12.90 1.81 -20.95
C SER A 237 -14.15 1.02 -21.30
N ASP A 238 -14.16 -0.28 -21.00
CA ASP A 238 -15.33 -1.13 -21.22
C ASP A 238 -16.46 -0.78 -20.25
N ALA A 239 -16.16 -0.51 -18.98
CA ALA A 239 -17.16 -0.03 -18.03
C ALA A 239 -17.80 1.31 -18.46
N GLN A 240 -17.06 2.20 -19.12
CA GLN A 240 -17.64 3.43 -19.71
C GLN A 240 -18.58 3.11 -20.86
N LYS A 241 -18.17 2.22 -21.79
CA LYS A 241 -19.02 1.81 -22.93
C LYS A 241 -20.32 1.15 -22.48
N THR A 242 -20.29 0.37 -21.40
CA THR A 242 -21.48 -0.32 -20.87
C THR A 242 -22.29 0.53 -19.89
N GLY A 243 -21.90 1.80 -19.65
CA GLY A 243 -22.61 2.71 -18.75
C GLY A 243 -22.42 2.43 -17.26
N HIS A 244 -21.49 1.55 -16.87
CA HIS A 244 -21.19 1.28 -15.46
C HIS A 244 -20.18 2.27 -14.86
N LEU A 245 -19.33 2.89 -15.68
CA LEU A 245 -18.49 4.02 -15.29
C LEU A 245 -18.97 5.26 -16.05
N HIS A 246 -19.59 6.21 -15.35
CA HIS A 246 -20.21 7.36 -16.00
C HIS A 246 -19.18 8.41 -16.39
N LYS A 247 -18.09 8.50 -15.61
CA LYS A 247 -17.04 9.48 -15.87
C LYS A 247 -15.69 8.97 -15.38
N LEU A 248 -14.65 9.21 -16.19
CA LEU A 248 -13.28 8.83 -15.91
C LEU A 248 -12.37 10.05 -16.17
N SER A 249 -11.70 10.49 -15.12
CA SER A 249 -10.82 11.66 -15.14
C SER A 249 -9.39 11.21 -14.83
N THR A 250 -8.50 11.29 -15.81
CA THR A 250 -7.13 10.77 -15.70
C THR A 250 -6.09 11.87 -15.56
N ALA A 251 -5.08 11.64 -14.71
CA ALA A 251 -3.94 12.53 -14.50
C ALA A 251 -2.61 11.77 -14.66
N PHE A 252 -1.88 12.02 -15.75
CA PHE A 252 -0.57 11.42 -15.97
C PHE A 252 0.52 12.47 -15.72
N SER A 253 1.30 12.27 -14.68
CA SER A 253 2.21 13.29 -14.14
C SER A 253 3.49 13.50 -14.96
N ARG A 254 3.76 12.62 -15.93
CA ARG A 254 5.02 12.61 -16.71
C ARG A 254 4.82 12.56 -18.23
N ASP A 255 3.59 12.69 -18.73
CA ASP A 255 3.30 12.70 -20.18
C ASP A 255 3.43 14.10 -20.81
N GLN A 256 3.63 15.14 -19.99
CA GLN A 256 3.81 16.52 -20.40
C GLN A 256 4.77 17.25 -19.45
N ALA A 257 5.14 18.49 -19.80
CA ALA A 257 6.09 19.30 -19.01
C ALA A 257 5.56 19.63 -17.61
N ASP A 258 4.29 20.04 -17.52
CA ASP A 258 3.65 20.37 -16.25
C ASP A 258 3.08 19.12 -15.57
N LYS A 259 3.36 18.96 -14.28
CA LYS A 259 2.88 17.79 -13.52
C LYS A 259 1.39 17.91 -13.23
N ILE A 260 0.60 17.01 -13.79
CA ILE A 260 -0.84 16.91 -13.54
C ILE A 260 -1.11 15.76 -12.57
N TYR A 261 -1.89 16.03 -11.51
CA TYR A 261 -2.32 15.06 -10.51
C TYR A 261 -3.85 15.09 -10.38
N VAL A 262 -4.41 14.11 -9.67
CA VAL A 262 -5.87 13.94 -9.51
C VAL A 262 -6.55 15.17 -8.91
N GLN A 263 -5.92 15.86 -7.96
CA GLN A 263 -6.45 17.09 -7.37
C GLN A 263 -6.58 18.23 -8.39
N HIS A 264 -5.71 18.28 -9.41
CA HIS A 264 -5.83 19.27 -10.49
C HIS A 264 -7.05 18.98 -11.36
N ARG A 265 -7.28 17.70 -11.71
CA ARG A 265 -8.51 17.29 -12.42
C ARG A 265 -9.77 17.56 -11.62
N MET A 266 -9.73 17.33 -10.31
CA MET A 266 -10.85 17.67 -9.42
C MET A 266 -11.16 19.17 -9.44
N GLU A 267 -10.13 20.04 -9.40
CA GLU A 267 -10.32 21.49 -9.46
C GLU A 267 -10.82 21.96 -10.84
N GLU A 268 -10.32 21.38 -11.93
CA GLU A 268 -10.79 21.62 -13.31
C GLU A 268 -12.28 21.28 -13.47
N GLU A 269 -12.71 20.18 -12.87
CA GLU A 269 -14.07 19.64 -12.96
C GLU A 269 -14.93 20.01 -11.74
N GLY A 270 -14.49 21.01 -10.97
CA GLY A 270 -15.00 21.32 -9.64
C GLY A 270 -16.48 21.65 -9.59
N ALA A 271 -17.04 22.29 -10.63
CA ALA A 271 -18.45 22.63 -10.69
C ALA A 271 -19.34 21.38 -10.70
N GLU A 272 -19.02 20.39 -11.54
CA GLU A 272 -19.76 19.14 -11.64
C GLU A 272 -19.51 18.25 -10.41
N LEU A 273 -18.26 18.19 -9.94
CA LEU A 273 -17.91 17.46 -8.71
C LEU A 273 -18.74 17.98 -7.54
N TRP A 274 -18.82 19.31 -7.36
CA TRP A 274 -19.64 19.94 -6.33
C TRP A 274 -21.11 19.58 -6.46
N GLN A 275 -21.67 19.60 -7.68
CA GLN A 275 -23.07 19.23 -7.93
C GLN A 275 -23.36 17.79 -7.49
N TRP A 276 -22.48 16.84 -7.81
CA TRP A 276 -22.63 15.45 -7.35
C TRP A 276 -22.59 15.35 -5.82
N LEU A 277 -21.68 16.08 -5.17
CA LEU A 277 -21.60 16.10 -3.70
C LEU A 277 -22.87 16.66 -3.06
N GLN A 278 -23.44 17.74 -3.62
CA GLN A 278 -24.71 18.31 -3.14
C GLN A 278 -25.89 17.36 -3.36
N ASN A 279 -25.86 16.55 -4.42
CA ASN A 279 -26.88 15.53 -4.72
C ASN A 279 -26.72 14.23 -3.92
N GLY A 280 -25.88 14.22 -2.87
CA GLY A 280 -25.77 13.08 -1.97
C GLY A 280 -24.75 12.01 -2.38
N ALA A 281 -23.85 12.30 -3.33
CA ALA A 281 -22.81 11.36 -3.73
C ALA A 281 -21.85 11.02 -2.58
N TYR A 282 -21.41 9.77 -2.51
CA TYR A 282 -20.33 9.37 -1.60
C TYR A 282 -18.99 9.63 -2.29
N PHE A 283 -17.99 10.06 -1.52
CA PHE A 283 -16.65 10.39 -2.01
C PHE A 283 -15.61 9.53 -1.30
N TYR A 284 -14.86 8.77 -2.07
CA TYR A 284 -13.89 7.81 -1.60
C TYR A 284 -12.48 8.21 -2.02
N VAL A 285 -11.52 8.10 -1.12
CA VAL A 285 -10.10 8.32 -1.39
C VAL A 285 -9.30 7.10 -0.96
N CYS A 286 -8.48 6.56 -1.85
CA CYS A 286 -7.56 5.47 -1.52
C CYS A 286 -6.16 5.73 -2.09
N GLY A 287 -5.11 5.44 -1.31
CA GLY A 287 -3.71 5.62 -1.71
C GLY A 287 -2.85 6.29 -0.64
N ASP A 288 -1.82 7.04 -1.07
CA ASP A 288 -0.83 7.66 -0.18
C ASP A 288 -1.44 8.65 0.82
N ALA A 289 -1.27 8.38 2.11
CA ALA A 289 -1.79 9.23 3.19
C ALA A 289 -0.99 10.54 3.36
N LYS A 290 0.29 10.56 2.97
CA LYS A 290 1.21 11.64 3.36
C LYS A 290 1.05 12.88 2.51
N ARG A 291 0.87 12.71 1.20
CA ARG A 291 0.77 13.79 0.21
C ARG A 291 -0.59 13.77 -0.46
N MET A 292 -0.93 12.66 -1.12
CA MET A 292 -2.12 12.60 -1.99
C MET A 292 -3.42 12.89 -1.22
N ALA A 293 -3.64 12.25 -0.09
CA ALA A 293 -4.85 12.46 0.70
C ALA A 293 -5.01 13.90 1.19
N LYS A 294 -3.90 14.60 1.49
CA LYS A 294 -3.91 16.01 1.91
C LYS A 294 -4.26 16.92 0.74
N ASP A 295 -3.66 16.69 -0.42
CA ASP A 295 -3.89 17.50 -1.61
C ASP A 295 -5.34 17.36 -2.12
N VAL A 296 -5.89 16.14 -2.08
CA VAL A 296 -7.30 15.87 -2.40
C VAL A 296 -8.24 16.58 -1.42
N HIS A 297 -7.92 16.55 -0.13
CA HIS A 297 -8.70 17.25 0.89
C HIS A 297 -8.67 18.77 0.68
N ALA A 298 -7.49 19.34 0.40
CA ALA A 298 -7.35 20.76 0.07
C ALA A 298 -8.13 21.15 -1.20
N ALA A 299 -8.13 20.30 -2.23
CA ALA A 299 -8.93 20.53 -3.43
C ALA A 299 -10.43 20.53 -3.15
N LEU A 300 -10.93 19.62 -2.30
CA LEU A 300 -12.34 19.63 -1.88
C LEU A 300 -12.74 20.95 -1.19
N ILE A 301 -11.86 21.50 -0.34
CA ILE A 301 -12.11 22.79 0.33
C ILE A 301 -12.18 23.91 -0.69
N LYS A 302 -11.23 23.97 -1.64
CA LYS A 302 -11.27 24.97 -2.73
C LYS A 302 -12.53 24.85 -3.58
N ILE A 303 -12.95 23.63 -3.91
CA ILE A 303 -14.17 23.36 -4.68
C ILE A 303 -15.40 23.83 -3.90
N ALA A 304 -15.49 23.52 -2.60
CA ALA A 304 -16.57 23.97 -1.74
C ALA A 304 -16.63 25.51 -1.62
N GLY A 305 -15.47 26.18 -1.56
CA GLY A 305 -15.40 27.65 -1.60
C GLY A 305 -15.88 28.21 -2.93
N ARG A 306 -15.27 27.77 -4.03
CA ARG A 306 -15.49 28.31 -5.38
C ARG A 306 -16.89 28.02 -5.93
N HIS A 307 -17.38 26.80 -5.76
CA HIS A 307 -18.63 26.35 -6.37
C HIS A 307 -19.79 26.26 -5.37
N GLY A 308 -19.49 26.22 -4.06
CA GLY A 308 -20.47 26.28 -2.99
C GLY A 308 -20.72 27.67 -2.40
N GLY A 309 -20.00 28.70 -2.87
CA GLY A 309 -20.12 30.08 -2.37
C GLY A 309 -19.74 30.22 -0.89
N LYS A 310 -18.86 29.36 -0.38
CA LYS A 310 -18.45 29.31 1.03
C LYS A 310 -17.23 30.18 1.27
N THR A 311 -17.15 30.82 2.43
CA THR A 311 -15.88 31.39 2.90
C THR A 311 -14.86 30.28 3.18
N PRO A 312 -13.55 30.58 3.29
CA PRO A 312 -12.55 29.57 3.61
C PRO A 312 -12.89 28.74 4.86
N GLU A 313 -13.36 29.40 5.92
CA GLU A 313 -13.73 28.76 7.20
C GLU A 313 -14.96 27.85 7.03
N GLN A 314 -15.96 28.32 6.29
CA GLN A 314 -17.17 27.54 6.00
C GLN A 314 -16.89 26.35 5.10
N ALA A 315 -15.95 26.48 4.16
CA ALA A 315 -15.55 25.39 3.28
C ALA A 315 -14.82 24.30 4.05
N GLU A 316 -13.87 24.67 4.92
CA GLU A 316 -13.18 23.76 5.82
C GLU A 316 -14.18 23.02 6.73
N GLU A 317 -15.04 23.77 7.43
CA GLU A 317 -16.05 23.20 8.32
C GLU A 317 -17.00 22.25 7.58
N TRP A 318 -17.42 22.61 6.36
CA TRP A 318 -18.28 21.76 5.55
C TRP A 318 -17.59 20.44 5.20
N VAL A 319 -16.34 20.45 4.72
CA VAL A 319 -15.62 19.21 4.35
C VAL A 319 -15.30 18.38 5.59
N SER A 320 -14.75 19.00 6.64
CA SER A 320 -14.18 18.31 7.80
C SER A 320 -15.22 17.86 8.84
N VAL A 321 -16.37 18.53 8.89
CA VAL A 321 -17.44 18.22 9.85
C VAL A 321 -18.69 17.72 9.14
N THR A 322 -19.30 18.54 8.29
CA THR A 322 -20.60 18.20 7.69
C THR A 322 -20.48 16.96 6.81
N PHE A 323 -19.63 17.01 5.79
CA PHE A 323 -19.50 15.97 4.78
C PHE A 323 -18.83 14.69 5.34
N SER A 324 -17.83 14.86 6.21
CA SER A 324 -17.04 13.77 6.78
C SER A 324 -17.66 13.12 8.02
N LYS A 325 -18.08 13.90 9.03
CA LYS A 325 -18.49 13.37 10.34
C LYS A 325 -20.00 13.24 10.47
N THR A 326 -20.74 14.25 10.05
CA THR A 326 -22.20 14.29 10.19
C THR A 326 -22.86 13.40 9.16
N GLU A 327 -22.53 13.58 7.88
CA GLU A 327 -23.12 12.82 6.78
C GLU A 327 -22.41 11.49 6.51
N LYS A 328 -21.14 11.36 6.93
CA LYS A 328 -20.32 10.15 6.74
C LYS A 328 -20.20 9.71 5.27
N ARG A 329 -20.21 10.69 4.35
CA ARG A 329 -20.10 10.47 2.90
C ARG A 329 -18.69 10.71 2.35
N TYR A 330 -17.76 11.20 3.17
CA TYR A 330 -16.34 11.29 2.81
C TYR A 330 -15.54 10.18 3.49
N LEU A 331 -15.09 9.19 2.71
CA LEU A 331 -14.44 7.98 3.19
C LEU A 331 -13.01 7.87 2.67
N LYS A 332 -12.11 7.38 3.51
CA LYS A 332 -10.68 7.29 3.22
C LYS A 332 -10.12 5.93 3.62
N ASP A 333 -9.39 5.30 2.72
CA ASP A 333 -8.53 4.14 2.96
C ASP A 333 -7.11 4.48 2.51
N VAL A 334 -6.35 5.12 3.40
CA VAL A 334 -5.05 5.73 3.07
C VAL A 334 -3.93 5.13 3.91
N TYR A 335 -2.77 4.91 3.29
CA TYR A 335 -1.63 4.19 3.88
C TYR A 335 -0.29 4.91 3.73
#